data_AF-A0A356J0U6-F1
#
_entry.id   AF-A0A356J0U6-F1
#
_cell.length_a   1.000
_cell.length_b   1.000
_cell.length_c   1.000
_cell.angle_alpha   90.00
_cell.angle_beta   90.00
_cell.angle_gamma   90.00
#
_symmetry.space_group_name_H-M   'P 1'
#
loop_
_entity.id
_entity.type
_entity.pdbx_description
1 polymer ?
#
loop_
_entity_poly.entity_id
_entity_poly.type
_entity_poly.pdbx_seq_one_letter_code
_entity_poly.pdbx_strand_id
1 'polypeptide(L)' 'MKISDLRELLKDKRVSEEINKHLWIESQKAGYSIGFERATDEWLRLYAAEWMKYHQPEKYNMLKDKKKR' A
#
# COMPACT_ATOMS: atom_id res chain seq x y z
N MET A 1 9.50 -5.76 -4.24
CA MET A 1 8.61 -6.23 -3.16
C MET A 1 7.85 -7.43 -3.70
N LYS A 2 7.79 -8.54 -2.99
CA LYS A 2 6.85 -9.60 -3.37
C LYS A 2 5.47 -9.18 -2.89
N ILE A 3 4.43 -9.54 -3.64
CA ILE A 3 3.02 -9.35 -3.24
C ILE A 3 2.73 -9.99 -1.87
N SER A 4 3.49 -11.02 -1.51
CA SER A 4 3.47 -11.65 -0.20
C SER A 4 3.81 -10.68 0.95
N ASP A 5 4.90 -9.92 0.84
CA ASP A 5 5.33 -8.95 1.88
C ASP A 5 4.32 -7.80 2.02
N LEU A 6 3.69 -7.41 0.90
CA LEU A 6 2.66 -6.38 0.85
C LEU A 6 1.39 -6.79 1.57
N ARG A 7 0.99 -8.06 1.44
CA ARG A 7 -0.16 -8.62 2.16
C ARG A 7 0.06 -8.70 3.67
N GLU A 8 1.31 -8.81 4.13
CA GLU A 8 1.60 -8.76 5.57
C GLU A 8 1.30 -7.38 6.17
N LEU A 9 1.42 -6.30 5.39
CA LEU A 9 1.05 -4.96 5.84
C LEU A 9 -0.44 -4.86 6.17
N LEU A 10 -1.31 -5.62 5.50
CA LEU A 10 -2.75 -5.65 5.76
C LEU A 10 -3.10 -6.19 7.16
N LYS A 11 -2.18 -6.91 7.82
CA LYS A 11 -2.36 -7.34 9.21
C LYS A 11 -2.29 -6.17 10.19
N ASP A 12 -1.65 -5.07 9.80
CA ASP A 12 -1.58 -3.87 10.61
C ASP A 12 -2.86 -3.05 10.45
N LYS A 13 -3.48 -2.70 11.58
CA LYS A 13 -4.75 -1.96 11.58
C LYS A 13 -4.60 -0.60 10.91
N ARG A 14 -3.43 0.04 11.03
CA ARG A 14 -3.14 1.36 10.45
C ARG A 14 -3.20 1.32 8.91
N VAL A 15 -2.67 0.26 8.33
CA VAL A 15 -2.67 0.05 6.87
C VAL A 15 -4.09 -0.15 6.37
N SER A 16 -4.90 -0.94 7.09
CA SER A 16 -6.31 -1.14 6.75
C SER A 16 -7.12 0.17 6.83
N GLU A 17 -6.82 1.05 7.79
CA GLU A 17 -7.45 2.37 7.87
C GLU A 17 -7.07 3.26 6.69
N GLU A 18 -5.80 3.27 6.28
CA GLU A 18 -5.34 4.04 5.12
C GLU A 18 -5.97 3.54 3.81
N ILE A 19 -6.09 2.22 3.64
CA ILE A 19 -6.78 1.62 2.49
C ILE A 19 -8.26 1.99 2.48
N ASN A 20 -8.93 2.00 3.64
CA ASN A 20 -10.33 2.41 3.72
C ASN A 20 -10.52 3.89 3.37
N LYS A 21 -9.63 4.78 3.84
CA LYS A 21 -9.65 6.19 3.45
C LYS A 21 -9.42 6.35 1.95
N HIS A 22 -8.45 5.63 1.39
CA HIS A 22 -8.15 5.68 -0.03
C HIS A 22 -9.33 5.18 -0.88
N LEU A 23 -9.90 4.04 -0.50
CA LEU A 23 -11.12 3.50 -1.09
C LEU A 23 -12.27 4.50 -1.06
N TRP A 24 -12.46 5.19 0.08
CA TRP A 24 -13.51 6.18 0.23
C TRP A 24 -13.28 7.37 -0.71
N ILE A 25 -12.08 7.96 -0.73
CA ILE A 25 -11.75 9.09 -1.60
C ILE A 25 -11.91 8.72 -3.08
N GLU A 26 -11.41 7.56 -3.50
CA GLU A 26 -11.50 7.13 -4.89
C GLU A 26 -12.95 6.76 -5.27
N SER A 27 -13.72 6.19 -4.35
CA SER A 27 -15.15 5.97 -4.59
C SER A 27 -15.93 7.29 -4.72
N GLN A 28 -15.58 8.31 -3.93
CA GLN A 28 -16.16 9.65 -4.05
C GLN A 28 -15.79 10.29 -5.39
N LYS A 29 -14.53 10.16 -5.80
CA LYS A 29 -14.02 10.74 -7.05
C LYS A 29 -14.54 10.04 -8.29
N ALA A 30 -14.65 8.71 -8.26
CA ALA A 30 -15.14 7.90 -9.37
C ALA A 30 -16.66 8.00 -9.53
N GLY A 31 -17.40 8.40 -8.49
CA GLY A 31 -18.86 8.41 -8.48
C GLY A 31 -19.48 7.00 -8.43
N TYR A 32 -18.67 5.96 -8.24
CA TYR A 32 -19.08 4.57 -8.07
C TYR A 32 -18.12 3.85 -7.12
N SER A 33 -18.56 2.73 -6.55
CA SER A 33 -17.72 1.90 -5.69
C SER A 33 -16.68 1.15 -6.52
N ILE A 34 -15.42 1.60 -6.46
CA ILE A 34 -14.29 0.98 -7.17
C ILE A 34 -13.95 -0.43 -6.67
N GLY A 35 -14.43 -0.81 -5.47
CA GLY A 35 -14.23 -2.12 -4.85
C GLY A 35 -12.99 -2.17 -3.94
N PHE A 36 -13.11 -2.89 -2.82
CA PHE A 36 -12.06 -2.98 -1.80
C PHE A 36 -10.77 -3.60 -2.35
N GLU A 37 -10.86 -4.61 -3.20
CA GLU A 37 -9.70 -5.28 -3.79
C GLU A 37 -8.89 -4.35 -4.70
N ARG A 38 -9.56 -3.55 -5.54
CA ARG A 38 -8.89 -2.57 -6.41
C ARG A 38 -8.22 -1.47 -5.62
N ALA A 39 -8.91 -0.89 -4.64
CA ALA A 39 -8.32 0.12 -3.77
C ALA A 39 -7.14 -0.43 -2.98
N THR A 40 -7.22 -1.69 -2.54
CA THR A 40 -6.12 -2.37 -1.85
C THR A 40 -4.93 -2.56 -2.77
N ASP A 41 -5.12 -3.07 -3.98
CA ASP A 41 -4.02 -3.28 -4.93
C ASP A 41 -3.34 -1.96 -5.33
N GLU A 42 -4.14 -0.93 -5.60
CA GLU A 42 -3.65 0.41 -5.91
C GLU A 42 -2.88 1.02 -4.74
N TRP A 43 -3.42 0.91 -3.52
CA TRP A 43 -2.77 1.40 -2.32
C TRP A 43 -1.46 0.65 -2.04
N LEU A 44 -1.46 -0.68 -2.19
CA LEU A 44 -0.25 -1.50 -2.04
C LEU A 44 0.81 -1.17 -3.09
N ARG A 45 0.42 -0.69 -4.27
CA ARG A 45 1.36 -0.32 -5.33
C ARG A 45 1.94 1.08 -5.15
N LEU A 46 1.12 2.04 -4.72
CA LEU A 46 1.50 3.45 -4.62
C LEU A 46 2.01 3.81 -3.22
N TYR A 47 1.26 3.43 -2.18
CA TYR A 47 1.50 3.90 -0.81
C TYR A 47 2.32 2.94 0.04
N ALA A 48 2.27 1.62 -0.21
CA ALA A 48 3.03 0.68 0.63
C ALA A 48 4.55 0.90 0.58
N ALA A 49 5.07 1.42 -0.53
CA ALA A 49 6.48 1.79 -0.64
C ALA A 49 6.85 2.94 0.31
N GLU A 50 6.01 3.98 0.38
CA GLU A 50 6.18 5.08 1.33
C GLU A 50 5.95 4.61 2.76
N TRP A 51 4.91 3.81 3.00
CA TRP A 51 4.62 3.24 4.32
C TRP A 51 5.83 2.47 4.87
N MET A 52 6.44 1.60 4.04
CA MET A 52 7.67 0.91 4.42
C MET A 52 8.85 1.87 4.58
N LYS A 53 8.97 2.91 3.75
CA LYS A 53 10.03 3.91 3.94
C LYS A 53 9.95 4.59 5.30
N TYR A 54 8.74 4.89 5.79
CA TYR A 54 8.53 5.54 7.08
C TYR A 54 8.65 4.57 8.26
N HIS A 55 8.08 3.37 8.16
CA HIS A 55 8.04 2.41 9.27
C HIS A 55 9.17 1.37 9.26
N GLN A 56 9.76 1.09 8.10
CA GLN A 56 10.85 0.11 7.91
C GLN A 56 11.92 0.63 6.94
N PRO A 57 12.57 1.78 7.24
CA PRO A 57 13.50 2.44 6.34
C PRO A 57 14.67 1.54 5.91
N GLU A 58 15.16 0.67 6.80
CA GLU A 58 16.24 -0.28 6.50
C GLU A 58 15.83 -1.30 5.42
N LYS A 59 14.67 -1.95 5.60
CA LYS A 59 14.15 -2.89 4.59
C LYS A 59 13.85 -2.19 3.27
N TYR A 60 13.29 -0.98 3.32
CA TYR A 60 13.02 -0.18 2.13
C TYR A 60 14.31 0.13 1.35
N ASN A 61 15.36 0.59 2.04
CA ASN A 61 16.65 0.88 1.41
C ASN A 61 17.31 -0.36 0.82
N MET A 62 17.29 -1.50 1.52
CA MET A 62 17.81 -2.77 0.99
C MET A 62 17.07 -3.22 -0.29
N LEU A 63 15.75 -3.07 -0.32
CA LEU A 63 14.94 -3.43 -1.50
C LEU A 63 15.12 -2.44 -2.66
N LYS A 64 15.29 -1.15 -2.36
CA LYS A 64 15.57 -0.11 -3.34
C LYS A 64 16.93 -0.32 -4.00
N ASP A 65 17.95 -0.65 -3.23
CA ASP A 65 19.32 -0.85 -3.71
C ASP A 65 19.42 -2.08 -4.64
N LYS A 66 18.71 -3.16 -4.30
CA LYS A 66 18.60 -4.37 -5.15
C LYS A 66 17.93 -4.12 -6.51
N LYS A 67 17.10 -3.09 -6.64
CA LYS A 67 16.43 -2.75 -7.92
C LYS A 67 17.29 -1.84 -8.81
N LYS A 68 18.36 -1.27 -8.25
CA LYS A 68 19.29 -0.35 -8.92
C LYS A 68 20.52 -1.06 -9.50
N ARG A 69 20.81 -2.28 -9.04
CA ARG A 69 21.83 -3.18 -9.61
C ARG A 69 21.27 -4.04 -10.73
#